data_AF-A0A3C0WRL0-F1
#
_entry.id   AF-A0A3C0WRL0-F1
#
_cell.length_a   1.000
_cell.length_b   1.000
_cell.length_c   1.000
_cell.angle_alpha   90.00
_cell.angle_beta   90.00
_cell.angle_gamma   90.00
#
_symmetry.space_group_name_H-M   'P 1'
#
loop_
_entity.id
_entity.type
_entity.pdbx_description
1 polymer ?
#
loop_
_entity_poly.entity_id
_entity_poly.type
_entity_poly.pdbx_seq_one_letter_code
_entity_poly.pdbx_strand_id
1 'polypeptide(L)'
;MEQTIDQTQATDDAWEVADNAKPRDFEYFGQVKADVWFGYFPGNKAKPIPFDPQQHPADKRAVMIDIQIIPVPEQNVTFDIRQNYTDFSLDWTKITLPSIKALGVDGLRALNGHYVRVAQVDGKREKKDENGHKTGEFYKTFKFLELYPDAAACSAAYAGAAPSHTEQTPDEPAGDKEKETALKFAKVVVENTARGETDLNAVRTKVATALAGMPMINKHFTVDSPEIMNLIMEVMPK
;
A
#
# COMPACT_ATOMS: atom_id res chain seq x y z
N MET A 1 -17.16 -49.85 17.65
CA MET A 1 -16.78 -48.60 18.34
C MET A 1 -16.22 -47.67 17.28
N GLU A 2 -17.11 -46.95 16.62
CA GLU A 2 -16.77 -45.93 15.62
C GLU A 2 -16.41 -44.64 16.36
N GLN A 3 -15.22 -44.11 16.10
CA GLN A 3 -14.84 -42.78 16.56
C GLN A 3 -15.19 -41.78 15.47
N THR A 4 -16.16 -40.92 15.77
CA THR A 4 -16.56 -39.76 15.00
C THR A 4 -15.40 -38.76 14.97
N ILE A 5 -14.89 -38.46 13.77
CA ILE A 5 -13.96 -37.36 13.54
C ILE A 5 -14.82 -36.11 13.32
N ASP A 6 -14.87 -35.24 14.31
CA ASP A 6 -15.44 -33.89 14.20
C ASP A 6 -14.46 -33.04 13.38
N GLN A 7 -14.73 -32.90 12.08
CA GLN A 7 -14.06 -31.93 11.23
C GLN A 7 -14.80 -30.61 11.36
N THR A 8 -14.37 -29.76 12.30
CA THR A 8 -14.75 -28.35 12.31
C THR A 8 -14.01 -27.65 11.17
N GLN A 9 -14.54 -27.77 9.94
CA GLN A 9 -14.21 -26.87 8.86
C GLN A 9 -14.66 -25.48 9.28
N ALA A 10 -13.73 -24.59 9.60
CA ALA A 10 -14.00 -23.16 9.60
C ALA A 10 -14.32 -22.77 8.16
N THR A 11 -15.60 -22.84 7.80
CA THR A 11 -16.13 -22.30 6.57
C THR A 11 -16.14 -20.78 6.71
N ASP A 12 -15.24 -20.10 6.00
CA ASP A 12 -15.38 -18.66 5.74
C ASP A 12 -16.65 -18.46 4.89
N ASP A 13 -17.80 -18.25 5.56
CA ASP A 13 -19.07 -18.00 4.88
C ASP A 13 -19.06 -16.59 4.27
N ALA A 14 -19.10 -16.55 2.94
CA ALA A 14 -19.16 -15.30 2.19
C ALA A 14 -20.40 -14.44 2.55
N TRP A 15 -21.49 -15.06 3.02
CA TRP A 15 -22.68 -14.34 3.47
C TRP A 15 -22.46 -13.63 4.81
N GLU A 16 -21.81 -14.29 5.77
CA GLU A 16 -21.45 -13.66 7.05
C GLU A 16 -20.46 -12.50 6.85
N VAL A 17 -19.50 -12.66 5.92
CA VAL A 17 -18.59 -11.58 5.51
C VAL A 17 -19.35 -10.42 4.88
N ALA A 18 -20.37 -10.69 4.06
CA ALA A 18 -21.20 -9.67 3.42
C ALA A 18 -22.09 -8.93 4.44
N ASP A 19 -22.73 -9.64 5.36
CA ASP A 19 -23.61 -9.06 6.38
C ASP A 19 -22.87 -8.18 7.39
N ASN A 20 -21.58 -8.45 7.59
CA ASN A 20 -20.70 -7.69 8.49
C ASN A 20 -19.74 -6.76 7.75
N ALA A 21 -19.92 -6.55 6.44
CA ALA A 21 -19.03 -5.72 5.64
C ALA A 21 -19.05 -4.27 6.12
N LYS A 22 -17.89 -3.79 6.61
CA LYS A 22 -17.69 -2.36 6.87
C LYS A 22 -17.33 -1.65 5.57
N PRO A 23 -17.73 -0.37 5.41
CA PRO A 23 -17.24 0.45 4.31
C PRO A 23 -15.71 0.37 4.24
N ARG A 24 -15.15 0.19 3.04
CA ARG A 24 -13.69 0.22 2.88
C ARG A 24 -13.19 1.60 3.27
N ASP A 25 -12.43 1.66 4.35
CA ASP A 25 -11.59 2.82 4.63
C ASP A 25 -10.48 2.84 3.58
N PHE A 26 -10.49 3.86 2.71
CA PHE A 26 -9.44 4.08 1.70
C PHE A 26 -8.19 4.65 2.36
N GLU A 27 -7.64 3.90 3.29
CA GLU A 27 -6.43 4.21 4.02
C GLU A 27 -5.22 3.49 3.42
N TYR A 28 -4.13 4.22 3.31
CA TYR A 28 -2.86 3.71 2.84
C TYR A 28 -1.84 3.81 3.96
N PHE A 29 -1.03 2.77 4.07
CA PHE A 29 0.06 2.63 5.00
C PHE A 29 1.33 2.57 4.19
N GLY A 30 2.29 3.45 4.45
CA GLY A 30 3.47 3.50 3.60
C GLY A 30 4.44 4.62 3.92
N GLN A 31 5.54 4.64 3.17
CA GLN A 31 6.57 5.66 3.28
C GLN A 31 6.20 6.89 2.47
N VAL A 32 6.34 8.07 3.06
CA VAL A 32 6.15 9.35 2.37
C VAL A 32 7.37 9.68 1.53
N LYS A 33 7.14 10.01 0.27
CA LYS A 33 8.10 10.70 -0.59
C LYS A 33 7.50 12.03 -1.03
N ALA A 34 8.11 13.13 -0.60
CA ALA A 34 7.72 14.48 -0.95
C ALA A 34 8.77 15.16 -1.83
N ASP A 35 8.31 15.84 -2.87
CA ASP A 35 9.11 16.74 -3.69
C ASP A 35 8.49 18.14 -3.70
N VAL A 36 9.32 19.17 -3.60
CA VAL A 36 8.88 20.57 -3.53
C VAL A 36 9.76 21.42 -4.42
N TRP A 37 9.15 22.12 -5.37
CA TRP A 37 9.86 22.89 -6.37
C TRP A 37 9.13 24.20 -6.70
N PHE A 38 9.85 25.19 -7.20
CA PHE A 38 9.24 26.45 -7.65
C PHE A 38 8.69 26.29 -9.07
N GLY A 39 7.40 26.52 -9.24
CA GLY A 39 6.70 26.41 -10.52
C GLY A 39 6.25 27.74 -11.10
N TYR A 40 6.06 27.74 -12.42
CA TYR A 40 5.48 28.80 -13.21
C TYR A 40 4.32 28.24 -14.05
N PHE A 41 3.25 29.01 -14.20
CA PHE A 41 2.09 28.66 -15.01
C PHE A 41 2.12 29.44 -16.33
N PRO A 42 2.38 28.79 -17.49
CA PRO A 42 2.46 29.46 -18.79
C PRO A 42 1.11 30.03 -19.30
N GLY A 43 0.00 29.76 -18.61
CA GLY A 43 -1.35 30.09 -19.07
C GLY A 43 -1.93 29.05 -20.02
N ASN A 44 -3.08 29.35 -20.64
CA ASN A 44 -3.73 28.49 -21.64
C ASN A 44 -3.96 27.02 -21.22
N LYS A 45 -4.23 26.79 -19.93
CA LYS A 45 -4.39 25.44 -19.34
C LYS A 45 -3.15 24.54 -19.49
N ALA A 46 -1.98 25.11 -19.78
CA ALA A 46 -0.72 24.37 -19.80
C ALA A 46 -0.37 23.83 -18.40
N LYS A 47 0.35 22.71 -18.37
CA LYS A 47 0.92 22.19 -17.12
C LYS A 47 1.95 23.18 -16.56
N PRO A 48 2.09 23.29 -15.23
CA PRO A 48 3.15 24.09 -14.64
C PRO A 48 4.53 23.56 -15.05
N ILE A 49 5.48 24.48 -15.22
CA ILE A 49 6.89 24.19 -15.56
C ILE A 49 7.81 24.74 -14.47
N PRO A 50 9.07 24.26 -14.36
CA PRO A 50 10.03 24.82 -13.42
C PRO A 50 10.19 26.34 -13.60
N PHE A 51 10.22 27.06 -12.49
CA PHE A 51 10.40 28.51 -12.48
C PHE A 51 11.86 28.88 -12.79
N ASP A 52 12.09 29.65 -13.85
CA ASP A 52 13.35 30.30 -14.15
C ASP A 52 13.29 31.81 -13.80
N PRO A 53 14.08 32.30 -12.83
CA PRO A 53 14.10 33.72 -12.45
C PRO A 53 14.60 34.67 -13.55
N GLN A 54 15.28 34.18 -14.59
CA GLN A 54 15.73 35.00 -15.72
C GLN A 54 14.62 35.21 -16.76
N GLN A 55 13.65 34.29 -16.82
CA GLN A 55 12.58 34.28 -17.83
C GLN A 55 11.20 34.61 -17.26
N HIS A 56 10.98 34.34 -15.98
CA HIS A 56 9.65 34.44 -15.36
C HIS A 56 9.57 35.56 -14.31
N PRO A 57 8.46 36.32 -14.27
CA PRO A 57 8.24 37.33 -13.23
C PRO A 57 8.17 36.71 -11.83
N ALA A 58 8.86 37.32 -10.85
CA ALA A 58 8.95 36.79 -9.49
C ALA A 58 7.59 36.67 -8.77
N ASP A 59 6.64 37.56 -9.08
CA ASP A 59 5.26 37.55 -8.55
C ASP A 59 4.39 36.41 -9.13
N LYS A 60 4.86 35.75 -10.19
CA LYS A 60 4.20 34.58 -10.81
C LYS A 60 4.79 33.25 -10.35
N ARG A 61 5.72 33.27 -9.39
CA ARG A 61 6.29 32.06 -8.78
C ARG A 61 5.28 31.41 -7.85
N ALA A 62 5.02 30.12 -8.05
CA ALA A 62 4.26 29.28 -7.13
C ALA A 62 5.16 28.21 -6.50
N VAL A 63 4.74 27.64 -5.37
CA VAL A 63 5.38 26.44 -4.81
C VAL A 63 4.52 25.24 -5.19
N MET A 64 5.15 24.29 -5.88
CA MET A 64 4.55 23.02 -6.28
C MET A 64 4.98 21.95 -5.28
N ILE A 65 4.02 21.11 -4.88
CA ILE A 65 4.20 20.11 -3.83
C ILE A 65 3.67 18.78 -4.33
N ASP A 66 4.54 17.81 -4.53
CA ASP A 66 4.19 16.48 -4.98
C ASP A 66 4.42 15.49 -3.84
N ILE A 67 3.38 14.76 -3.45
CA ILE A 67 3.43 13.78 -2.36
C ILE A 67 3.06 12.42 -2.93
N GLN A 68 3.95 11.46 -2.75
CA GLN A 68 3.74 10.06 -3.06
C GLN A 68 3.78 9.23 -1.76
N ILE A 69 2.91 8.24 -1.68
CA ILE A 69 2.93 7.22 -0.64
C ILE A 69 3.40 5.94 -1.29
N ILE A 70 4.55 5.43 -0.84
CA ILE A 70 5.06 4.12 -1.22
C ILE A 70 4.42 3.11 -0.26
N PRO A 71 3.39 2.37 -0.69
CA PRO A 71 2.62 1.52 0.20
C PRO A 71 3.49 0.40 0.75
N VAL A 72 3.17 -0.07 1.95
CA VAL A 72 3.77 -1.31 2.48
C VAL A 72 3.37 -2.48 1.56
N PRO A 73 4.25 -3.46 1.29
CA PRO A 73 4.00 -4.52 0.32
C PRO A 73 2.73 -5.33 0.63
N GLU A 74 2.40 -5.49 1.91
CA GLU A 74 1.25 -6.26 2.39
C GLU A 74 -0.08 -5.66 1.93
N GLN A 75 -0.14 -4.35 1.64
CA GLN A 75 -1.34 -3.71 1.10
C GLN A 75 -1.63 -4.09 -0.36
N ASN A 76 -0.67 -4.71 -1.06
CA ASN A 76 -0.80 -5.16 -2.45
C ASN A 76 -1.34 -4.07 -3.42
N VAL A 77 -0.95 -2.81 -3.19
CA VAL A 77 -1.34 -1.70 -4.08
C VAL A 77 -0.40 -1.66 -5.28
N THR A 78 -0.98 -1.77 -6.47
CA THR A 78 -0.25 -1.84 -7.74
C THR A 78 -0.27 -0.53 -8.54
N PHE A 79 -1.00 0.48 -8.06
CA PHE A 79 -1.10 1.80 -8.70
C PHE A 79 -0.37 2.88 -7.88
N ASP A 80 -0.05 4.01 -8.53
CA ASP A 80 0.64 5.11 -7.86
C ASP A 80 -0.32 5.86 -6.92
N ILE A 81 0.06 5.96 -5.64
CA ILE A 81 -0.66 6.75 -4.63
C ILE A 81 0.02 8.11 -4.54
N ARG A 82 -0.40 9.05 -5.40
CA ARG A 82 0.21 10.38 -5.51
C ARG A 82 -0.82 11.49 -5.52
N GLN A 83 -0.44 12.63 -4.94
CA GLN A 83 -1.17 13.90 -5.02
C GLN A 83 -0.23 15.06 -5.29
N ASN A 84 -0.70 16.01 -6.10
CA ASN A 84 0.04 17.21 -6.48
C ASN A 84 -0.74 18.45 -6.03
N TYR A 85 -0.06 19.39 -5.40
CA TYR A 85 -0.64 20.60 -4.85
C TYR A 85 0.11 21.85 -5.29
N THR A 86 -0.60 22.98 -5.24
CA THR A 86 0.03 24.29 -5.08
C THR A 86 -0.08 24.73 -3.63
N ASP A 87 0.86 25.55 -3.17
CA ASP A 87 0.88 26.13 -1.81
C ASP A 87 -0.38 26.91 -1.44
N PHE A 88 -1.08 27.47 -2.42
CA PHE A 88 -2.34 28.19 -2.22
C PHE A 88 -3.60 27.33 -2.45
N SER A 89 -3.47 26.06 -2.86
CA SER A 89 -4.64 25.20 -3.08
C SER A 89 -5.40 24.94 -1.78
N LEU A 90 -6.73 24.86 -1.85
CA LEU A 90 -7.56 24.63 -0.67
C LEU A 90 -7.35 23.23 -0.09
N ASP A 91 -7.12 22.23 -0.92
CA ASP A 91 -6.82 20.87 -0.47
C ASP A 91 -5.55 20.85 0.39
N TRP A 92 -4.49 21.52 -0.07
CA TRP A 92 -3.25 21.67 0.69
C TRP A 92 -3.46 22.47 1.97
N THR A 93 -3.95 23.69 1.86
CA THR A 93 -3.98 24.65 2.98
C THR A 93 -5.02 24.31 4.05
N LYS A 94 -6.08 23.58 3.71
CA LYS A 94 -7.20 23.29 4.63
C LYS A 94 -7.29 21.84 5.06
N ILE A 95 -6.67 20.89 4.36
CA ILE A 95 -6.77 19.46 4.69
C ILE A 95 -5.38 18.86 4.93
N THR A 96 -4.55 18.80 3.90
CA THR A 96 -3.31 18.03 3.94
C THR A 96 -2.27 18.66 4.88
N LEU A 97 -1.93 19.94 4.71
CA LEU A 97 -0.95 20.60 5.58
C LEU A 97 -1.38 20.65 7.06
N PRO A 98 -2.64 21.00 7.40
CA PRO A 98 -3.11 20.89 8.79
C PRO A 98 -2.99 19.47 9.35
N SER A 99 -3.32 18.44 8.58
CA SER A 99 -3.18 17.05 9.04
C SER A 99 -1.73 16.63 9.30
N ILE A 100 -0.79 17.11 8.49
CA ILE A 100 0.65 16.90 8.74
C ILE A 100 1.09 17.56 10.04
N LYS A 101 0.67 18.82 10.27
CA LYS A 101 1.00 19.54 11.51
C LYS A 101 0.39 18.86 12.75
N ALA A 102 -0.79 18.26 12.61
CA ALA A 102 -1.45 17.53 13.69
C ALA A 102 -0.68 16.27 14.15
N LEU A 103 0.21 15.73 13.30
CA LEU A 103 1.10 14.62 13.67
C LEU A 103 2.26 15.05 14.58
N GLY A 104 2.44 16.35 14.84
CA GLY A 104 3.52 16.87 15.68
C GLY A 104 4.89 16.97 14.99
N VAL A 105 4.95 16.81 13.67
CA VAL A 105 6.18 17.04 12.88
C VAL A 105 6.28 18.50 12.43
N ASP A 106 7.50 18.98 12.25
CA ASP A 106 7.79 20.34 11.78
C ASP A 106 7.59 20.48 10.25
N GLY A 107 6.36 20.23 9.82
CA GLY A 107 5.92 20.37 8.44
C GLY A 107 6.38 19.26 7.49
N LEU A 108 6.17 19.50 6.19
CA LEU A 108 6.35 18.49 5.14
C LEU A 108 7.80 18.00 5.01
N ARG A 109 8.79 18.86 5.25
CA ARG A 109 10.20 18.48 5.16
C ARG A 109 10.57 17.43 6.19
N ALA A 110 10.08 17.58 7.42
CA ALA A 110 10.29 16.61 8.48
C ALA A 110 9.54 15.30 8.20
N LEU A 111 8.37 15.37 7.57
CA LEU A 111 7.57 14.18 7.21
C LEU A 111 8.22 13.29 6.13
N ASN A 112 9.02 13.87 5.24
CA ASN A 112 9.58 13.15 4.09
C ASN A 112 10.46 11.97 4.54
N GLY A 113 10.17 10.77 4.03
CA GLY A 113 10.85 9.53 4.37
C GLY A 113 10.26 8.79 5.59
N HIS A 114 9.33 9.38 6.34
CA HIS A 114 8.64 8.68 7.42
C HIS A 114 7.52 7.77 6.92
N TYR A 115 7.17 6.80 7.75
CA TYR A 115 6.05 5.89 7.52
C TYR A 115 4.78 6.47 8.14
N VAL A 116 3.67 6.40 7.42
CA VAL A 116 2.40 7.03 7.80
C VAL A 116 1.22 6.11 7.55
N ARG A 117 0.11 6.43 8.22
CA ARG A 117 -1.25 6.08 7.79
C ARG A 117 -1.91 7.32 7.22
N VAL A 118 -2.48 7.21 6.02
CA VAL A 118 -3.14 8.31 5.32
C VAL A 118 -4.50 7.87 4.79
N ALA A 119 -5.52 8.68 5.02
CA ALA A 119 -6.84 8.49 4.42
C ALA A 119 -6.98 9.29 3.12
N GLN A 120 -7.63 8.70 2.12
CA GLN A 120 -8.20 9.44 1.00
C GLN A 120 -9.56 10.01 1.38
N VAL A 121 -9.65 11.33 1.49
CA VAL A 121 -10.87 12.06 1.84
C VAL A 121 -11.32 12.95 0.69
N ASP A 122 -12.56 13.42 0.74
CA ASP A 122 -13.03 14.46 -0.17
C ASP A 122 -12.24 15.76 0.05
N GLY A 123 -11.75 16.31 -1.06
CA GLY A 123 -11.13 17.62 -1.11
C GLY A 123 -12.15 18.75 -1.09
N LYS A 124 -11.70 19.92 -1.53
CA LYS A 124 -12.46 21.16 -1.64
C LYS A 124 -12.74 21.56 -3.09
N ARG A 125 -12.13 20.87 -4.06
CA ARG A 125 -12.41 21.07 -5.48
C ARG A 125 -13.52 20.13 -5.93
N GLU A 126 -14.64 20.71 -6.32
CA GLU A 126 -15.76 20.00 -6.92
C GLU A 126 -15.44 19.58 -8.35
N LYS A 127 -15.81 18.35 -8.71
CA LYS A 127 -15.71 17.84 -10.07
C LYS A 127 -16.75 18.52 -10.95
N LYS A 128 -16.41 18.61 -12.23
CA LYS A 128 -17.31 19.09 -13.27
C LYS A 128 -17.51 17.99 -14.29
N ASP A 129 -18.73 17.89 -14.81
CA ASP A 129 -19.03 17.07 -15.97
C ASP A 129 -18.36 17.66 -17.23
N GLU A 130 -18.53 16.96 -18.35
CA GLU A 130 -17.98 17.37 -19.66
C GLU A 130 -18.52 18.73 -20.12
N ASN A 131 -19.68 19.14 -19.63
CA ASN A 131 -20.34 20.41 -19.94
C ASN A 131 -19.95 21.54 -18.97
N GLY A 132 -19.12 21.24 -17.96
CA GLY A 132 -18.67 22.19 -16.96
C GLY A 132 -19.62 22.38 -15.78
N HIS A 133 -20.72 21.61 -15.69
CA HIS A 133 -21.62 21.62 -14.55
C HIS A 133 -21.03 20.85 -13.38
N LYS A 134 -21.31 21.34 -12.18
CA LYS A 134 -20.93 20.71 -10.93
C LYS A 134 -21.65 19.37 -10.75
N THR A 135 -20.91 18.33 -10.40
CA THR A 135 -21.49 17.00 -10.20
C THR A 135 -21.91 16.73 -8.75
N GLY A 136 -21.57 17.62 -7.81
CA GLY A 136 -21.69 17.36 -6.37
C GLY A 136 -20.59 16.45 -5.79
N GLU A 137 -19.74 15.86 -6.64
CA GLU A 137 -18.60 15.08 -6.20
C GLU A 137 -17.34 15.94 -6.05
N PHE A 138 -16.45 15.54 -5.15
CA PHE A 138 -15.17 16.21 -4.95
C PHE A 138 -14.00 15.35 -5.42
N TYR A 139 -12.92 16.00 -5.86
CA TYR A 139 -11.64 15.33 -6.04
C TYR A 139 -11.14 14.84 -4.68
N LYS A 140 -10.53 13.65 -4.64
CA LYS A 140 -9.93 13.11 -3.41
C LYS A 140 -8.61 13.81 -3.09
N THR A 141 -8.26 13.86 -1.82
CA THR A 141 -6.99 14.39 -1.29
C THR A 141 -6.50 13.54 -0.11
N PHE A 142 -5.27 13.78 0.35
CA PHE A 142 -4.70 13.11 1.50
C PHE A 142 -5.01 13.84 2.81
N LYS A 143 -5.42 13.05 3.80
CA LYS A 143 -5.42 13.42 5.22
C LYS A 143 -4.53 12.45 5.99
N PHE A 144 -3.43 12.96 6.54
CA PHE A 144 -2.51 12.18 7.35
C PHE A 144 -3.13 11.88 8.72
N LEU A 145 -3.04 10.64 9.16
CA LEU A 145 -3.68 10.15 10.38
C LEU A 145 -2.67 9.81 11.47
N GLU A 146 -1.63 9.06 11.11
CA GLU A 146 -0.64 8.57 12.07
C GLU A 146 0.77 8.53 11.48
N LEU A 147 1.77 8.53 12.37
CA LEU A 147 3.18 8.33 12.07
C LEU A 147 3.67 7.04 12.71
N TYR A 148 4.55 6.36 11.98
CA TYR A 148 5.24 5.18 12.46
C TYR A 148 6.75 5.40 12.45
N PRO A 149 7.47 4.88 13.45
CA PRO A 149 8.92 5.04 13.55
C PRO A 149 9.67 4.37 12.39
N ASP A 150 9.14 3.26 11.88
CA ASP A 150 9.76 2.45 10.84
C ASP A 150 8.72 1.65 10.01
N ALA A 151 9.23 0.92 9.02
CA ALA A 151 8.43 0.07 8.15
C ALA A 151 7.70 -1.04 8.92
N ALA A 152 8.35 -1.64 9.92
CA ALA A 152 7.80 -2.78 10.65
C ALA A 152 6.58 -2.35 11.49
N ALA A 153 6.68 -1.22 12.18
CA ALA A 153 5.56 -0.64 12.91
C ALA A 153 4.40 -0.23 11.99
N CYS A 154 4.71 0.26 10.79
CA CYS A 154 3.70 0.62 9.79
C CYS A 154 2.97 -0.61 9.21
N SER A 155 3.71 -1.65 8.85
CA SER A 155 3.13 -2.93 8.39
C SER A 155 2.34 -3.62 9.50
N ALA A 156 2.81 -3.57 10.75
CA ALA A 156 2.07 -4.10 11.90
C ALA A 156 0.75 -3.34 12.14
N ALA A 157 0.78 -2.00 12.01
CA ALA A 157 -0.43 -1.19 12.10
C ALA A 157 -1.41 -1.50 10.95
N TYR A 158 -0.93 -1.74 9.73
CA TYR A 158 -1.77 -2.20 8.64
C TYR A 158 -2.39 -3.56 8.95
N ALA A 159 -1.62 -4.53 9.45
CA ALA A 159 -2.14 -5.85 9.81
C ALA A 159 -3.20 -5.79 10.92
N GLY A 160 -3.03 -4.89 11.90
CA GLY A 160 -4.02 -4.67 12.96
C GLY A 160 -5.24 -3.85 12.53
N ALA A 161 -5.12 -3.02 11.48
CA ALA A 161 -6.21 -2.20 10.93
C ALA A 161 -6.96 -2.87 9.77
N ALA A 162 -6.34 -3.83 9.09
CA ALA A 162 -7.03 -4.73 8.17
C ALA A 162 -8.14 -5.44 8.94
N PRO A 163 -9.33 -5.68 8.33
CA PRO A 163 -10.36 -6.49 8.98
C PRO A 163 -9.71 -7.80 9.42
N SER A 164 -9.57 -7.96 10.74
CA SER A 164 -8.90 -9.11 11.31
C SER A 164 -9.66 -10.36 10.89
N HIS A 165 -9.00 -11.26 10.17
CA HIS A 165 -9.03 -12.63 10.64
C HIS A 165 -8.34 -12.60 12.00
N THR A 166 -9.12 -12.74 13.06
CA THR A 166 -8.63 -12.77 14.43
C THR A 166 -7.61 -13.91 14.58
N GLU A 167 -6.34 -13.59 14.77
CA GLU A 167 -5.41 -14.49 15.44
C GLU A 167 -5.27 -14.04 16.89
N GLN A 168 -5.96 -14.76 17.78
CA GLN A 168 -5.71 -14.72 19.21
C GLN A 168 -4.32 -15.31 19.48
N THR A 169 -3.46 -14.54 20.16
CA THR A 169 -2.34 -15.08 20.93
C THR A 169 -2.86 -15.97 22.06
N PRO A 170 -2.18 -17.10 22.34
CA PRO A 170 -1.25 -17.11 23.48
C PRO A 170 0.13 -17.72 23.18
N ASP A 171 1.01 -17.52 24.17
CA ASP A 171 2.43 -17.86 24.32
C ASP A 171 2.93 -19.25 23.86
N GLU A 172 4.25 -19.31 23.62
CA GLU A 172 5.17 -20.46 23.37
C GLU A 172 5.28 -21.04 21.92
N PRO A 173 6.41 -21.73 21.59
CA PRO A 173 7.77 -21.21 21.42
C PRO A 173 8.12 -20.94 19.93
N ALA A 174 9.09 -20.04 19.73
CA ALA A 174 9.38 -19.28 18.51
C ALA A 174 10.00 -20.04 17.30
N GLY A 175 9.78 -21.35 17.16
CA GLY A 175 10.34 -22.13 16.03
C GLY A 175 9.36 -22.34 14.88
N ASP A 176 8.19 -22.89 15.18
CA ASP A 176 7.26 -23.37 14.14
C ASP A 176 6.45 -22.25 13.49
N LYS A 177 6.13 -21.18 14.24
CA LYS A 177 5.38 -20.03 13.70
C LYS A 177 6.17 -19.29 12.62
N GLU A 178 7.49 -19.14 12.76
CA GLU A 178 8.33 -18.49 11.74
C GLU A 178 8.36 -19.32 10.45
N LYS A 179 8.48 -20.65 10.59
CA LYS A 179 8.48 -21.58 9.46
C LYS A 179 7.12 -21.65 8.77
N GLU A 180 6.02 -21.67 9.52
CA GLU A 180 4.66 -21.65 8.96
C GLU A 180 4.38 -20.33 8.22
N THR A 181 4.83 -19.21 8.78
CA THR A 181 4.73 -17.90 8.15
C THR A 181 5.57 -17.84 6.86
N ALA A 182 6.81 -18.34 6.91
CA ALA A 182 7.67 -18.44 5.73
C ALA A 182 7.05 -19.34 4.63
N LEU A 183 6.32 -20.39 5.00
CA LEU A 183 5.61 -21.25 4.05
C LEU A 183 4.43 -20.53 3.38
N LYS A 184 3.66 -19.75 4.15
CA LYS A 184 2.56 -18.90 3.62
C LYS A 184 3.10 -17.90 2.60
N PHE A 185 4.23 -17.24 2.89
CA PHE A 185 4.88 -16.34 1.94
C PHE A 185 5.45 -17.07 0.73
N ALA A 186 6.02 -18.27 0.93
CA ALA A 186 6.55 -19.07 -0.17
C ALA A 186 5.44 -19.52 -1.14
N LYS A 187 4.25 -19.86 -0.64
CA LYS A 187 3.07 -20.16 -1.46
C LYS A 187 2.70 -19.00 -2.37
N VAL A 188 2.64 -17.77 -1.86
CA VAL A 188 2.33 -16.58 -2.66
C VAL A 188 3.40 -16.33 -3.73
N VAL A 189 4.67 -16.52 -3.38
CA VAL A 189 5.79 -16.39 -4.34
C VAL A 189 5.67 -17.43 -5.45
N VAL A 190 5.40 -18.70 -5.11
CA VAL A 190 5.20 -19.77 -6.08
C VAL A 190 3.98 -19.50 -6.96
N GLU A 191 2.85 -19.11 -6.37
CA GLU A 191 1.62 -18.78 -7.10
C GLU A 191 1.83 -17.66 -8.11
N ASN A 192 2.52 -16.58 -7.73
CA ASN A 192 2.77 -15.46 -8.62
C ASN A 192 3.82 -15.78 -9.71
N THR A 193 4.80 -16.62 -9.38
CA THR A 193 5.92 -16.92 -10.27
C THR A 193 5.61 -18.04 -11.27
N ALA A 194 4.79 -19.01 -10.87
CA ALA A 194 4.37 -20.14 -11.69
C ALA A 194 3.11 -19.86 -12.52
N ARG A 195 2.40 -18.75 -12.27
CA ARG A 195 1.16 -18.40 -12.96
C ARG A 195 1.38 -18.28 -14.47
N GLY A 196 0.70 -19.13 -15.23
CA GLY A 196 0.72 -19.11 -16.70
C GLY A 196 1.98 -19.71 -17.33
N GLU A 197 2.86 -20.31 -16.52
CA GLU A 197 4.06 -21.01 -16.99
C GLU A 197 3.80 -22.53 -17.02
N THR A 198 4.25 -23.19 -18.09
CA THR A 198 4.02 -24.63 -18.32
C THR A 198 5.30 -25.47 -18.23
N ASP A 199 6.47 -24.83 -18.31
CA ASP A 199 7.75 -25.52 -18.17
C ASP A 199 8.20 -25.56 -16.70
N LEU A 200 8.17 -26.77 -16.12
CA LEU A 200 8.59 -27.04 -14.74
C LEU A 200 10.02 -26.56 -14.44
N ASN A 201 10.95 -26.71 -15.38
CA ASN A 201 12.35 -26.30 -15.16
C ASN A 201 12.48 -24.77 -15.17
N ALA A 202 11.70 -24.09 -16.00
CA ALA A 202 11.61 -22.63 -16.02
C ALA A 202 10.97 -22.09 -14.72
N VAL A 203 9.88 -22.71 -14.25
CA VAL A 203 9.23 -22.35 -12.97
C VAL A 203 10.20 -22.52 -11.81
N ARG A 204 10.89 -23.67 -11.71
CA ARG A 204 11.85 -23.93 -10.63
C ARG A 204 12.97 -22.89 -10.62
N THR A 205 13.52 -22.53 -11.78
CA THR A 205 14.59 -21.52 -11.85
C THR A 205 14.10 -20.13 -11.39
N LYS A 206 12.89 -19.73 -11.79
CA LYS A 206 12.29 -18.45 -11.39
C LYS A 206 11.95 -18.42 -9.91
N VAL A 207 11.34 -19.48 -9.39
CA VAL A 207 11.01 -19.63 -7.96
C VAL A 207 12.29 -19.63 -7.11
N ALA A 208 13.33 -20.36 -7.51
CA ALA A 208 14.61 -20.35 -6.80
C ALA A 208 15.20 -18.94 -6.68
N THR A 209 15.15 -18.17 -7.77
CA THR A 209 15.62 -16.78 -7.80
C THR A 209 14.78 -15.89 -6.89
N ALA A 210 13.46 -16.04 -6.91
CA ALA A 210 12.54 -15.26 -6.09
C ALA A 210 12.68 -15.57 -4.59
N LEU A 211 12.84 -16.84 -4.23
CA LEU A 211 13.07 -17.27 -2.85
C LEU A 211 14.42 -16.77 -2.32
N ALA A 212 15.48 -16.83 -3.14
CA ALA A 212 16.80 -16.31 -2.77
C ALA A 212 16.80 -14.80 -2.47
N GLY A 213 15.89 -14.04 -3.11
CA GLY A 213 15.68 -12.62 -2.85
C GLY A 213 14.94 -12.31 -1.53
N MET A 214 14.44 -13.32 -0.82
CA MET A 214 13.65 -13.17 0.41
C MET A 214 14.31 -13.91 1.58
N PRO A 215 15.16 -13.22 2.38
CA PRO A 215 15.94 -13.84 3.46
C PRO A 215 15.11 -14.62 4.48
N MET A 216 13.88 -14.17 4.76
CA MET A 216 12.97 -14.81 5.71
C MET A 216 12.44 -16.17 5.22
N ILE A 217 12.24 -16.32 3.91
CA ILE A 217 11.80 -17.59 3.30
C ILE A 217 13.01 -18.49 3.05
N ASN A 218 14.09 -17.95 2.50
CA ASN A 218 15.32 -18.68 2.18
C ASN A 218 16.01 -19.29 3.42
N LYS A 219 15.72 -18.74 4.61
CA LYS A 219 16.15 -19.31 5.89
C LYS A 219 15.52 -20.69 6.17
N HIS A 220 14.32 -20.95 5.66
CA HIS A 220 13.53 -22.15 5.97
C HIS A 220 13.24 -23.04 4.76
N PHE A 221 13.17 -22.46 3.55
CA PHE A 221 12.76 -23.15 2.34
C PHE A 221 13.61 -22.78 1.13
N THR A 222 13.86 -23.76 0.28
CA THR A 222 14.52 -23.60 -1.03
C THR A 222 13.63 -24.21 -2.11
N VAL A 223 13.98 -24.02 -3.39
CA VAL A 223 13.22 -24.63 -4.50
C VAL A 223 13.17 -26.16 -4.42
N ASP A 224 14.14 -26.79 -3.75
CA ASP A 224 14.21 -28.24 -3.59
C ASP A 224 13.50 -28.76 -2.33
N SER A 225 12.95 -27.87 -1.51
CA SER A 225 12.15 -28.25 -0.34
C SER A 225 10.86 -28.96 -0.80
N PRO A 226 10.47 -30.10 -0.19
CA PRO A 226 9.27 -30.85 -0.56
C PRO A 226 8.00 -29.99 -0.57
N GLU A 227 7.90 -29.06 0.37
CA GLU A 227 6.79 -28.13 0.50
C GLU A 227 6.68 -27.17 -0.70
N ILE A 228 7.81 -26.65 -1.17
CA ILE A 228 7.86 -25.75 -2.34
C ILE A 228 7.57 -26.51 -3.63
N MET A 229 8.08 -27.73 -3.77
CA MET A 229 7.79 -28.59 -4.92
C MET A 229 6.31 -28.96 -4.99
N ASN A 230 5.67 -29.25 -3.85
CA ASN A 230 4.23 -29.49 -3.79
C ASN A 230 3.42 -28.26 -4.22
N LEU A 231 3.81 -27.06 -3.75
CA LEU A 231 3.17 -25.81 -4.15
C LEU A 231 3.31 -25.54 -5.65
N ILE A 232 4.50 -25.81 -6.24
CA ILE A 232 4.71 -25.65 -7.69
C ILE A 232 3.79 -26.60 -8.46
N MET A 233 3.68 -27.85 -8.03
CA MET A 233 2.83 -28.86 -8.66
C MET A 233 1.32 -28.57 -8.50
N GLU A 234 0.91 -27.90 -7.41
CA GLU A 234 -0.48 -27.50 -7.18
C GLU A 234 -0.91 -26.32 -8.08
N VAL A 235 0.00 -25.38 -8.33
CA VAL A 235 -0.27 -24.15 -9.09
C VAL A 235 -0.13 -24.36 -10.60
N MET A 236 0.77 -25.25 -11.03
CA MET A 236 0.96 -25.50 -12.45
C MET A 236 -0.28 -26.15 -13.08
N PRO A 237 -0.73 -25.68 -14.26
CA PRO A 237 -1.80 -26.34 -14.98
C PRO A 237 -1.38 -27.77 -15.36
N LYS A 238 -2.26 -28.75 -15.11
CA LYS A 238 -2.07 -30.14 -15.51
C LYS A 238 -2.11 -30.31 -17.04
#